data_AF-A0A359EXK8-F1
#
_entry.id   AF-A0A359EXK8-F1
#
_cell.length_a   1.000
_cell.length_b   1.000
_cell.length_c   1.000
_cell.angle_alpha   90.00
_cell.angle_beta   90.00
_cell.angle_gamma   90.00
#
_symmetry.space_group_name_H-M   'P 1'
#
loop_
_entity.id
_entity.type
_entity.pdbx_description
1 polymer ?
#
loop_
_entity_poly.entity_id
_entity_poly.type
_entity_poly.pdbx_seq_one_letter_code
_entity_poly.pdbx_strand_id
1 'polypeptide(L)'
;GNVYDNLVASMSRWPVAIVYILANIAIAIHLFHGIWSAFQSLGLNSPRYNAARRYAALGISALILIGNVSFPIMILAGVVS
;
A
#
# COMPACT_ATOMS: atom_id res chain seq x y z
N GLY A 1 -17.95 -19.62 4.09
CA GLY A 1 -16.48 -19.54 3.91
C GLY A 1 -15.95 -18.52 4.89
N ASN A 2 -14.98 -18.90 5.70
CA ASN A 2 -14.30 -17.97 6.60
C ASN A 2 -13.51 -16.95 5.75
N VAL A 3 -13.48 -15.68 6.17
CA VAL A 3 -12.74 -14.63 5.47
C VAL A 3 -11.25 -14.97 5.38
N TYR A 4 -10.72 -15.58 6.44
CA TYR A 4 -9.33 -16.06 6.49
C TYR A 4 -9.04 -17.12 5.42
N ASP A 5 -9.85 -18.18 5.33
CA ASP A 5 -9.64 -19.28 4.38
C ASP A 5 -9.67 -18.78 2.93
N ASN A 6 -10.57 -17.84 2.62
CA ASN A 6 -10.66 -17.25 1.29
C ASN A 6 -9.40 -16.42 0.94
N LEU A 7 -8.84 -15.71 1.93
CA LEU A 7 -7.61 -14.93 1.75
C LEU A 7 -6.44 -15.87 1.46
N VAL A 8 -6.25 -16.89 2.29
CA VAL A 8 -5.17 -17.88 2.11
C VAL A 8 -5.32 -18.56 0.74
N ALA A 9 -6.49 -19.13 0.45
CA ALA A 9 -6.72 -19.84 -0.81
C ALA A 9 -6.44 -18.97 -2.05
N SER A 10 -6.77 -17.68 -1.98
CA SER A 10 -6.54 -16.74 -3.08
C SER A 10 -5.05 -16.39 -3.23
N MET A 11 -4.37 -16.11 -2.12
CA MET A 11 -2.98 -15.65 -2.12
C MET A 11 -1.96 -16.79 -2.28
N SER A 12 -2.33 -18.05 -2.00
CA SER A 12 -1.49 -19.22 -2.31
C SER A 12 -1.28 -19.41 -3.83
N ARG A 13 -2.13 -18.82 -4.67
CA ARG A 13 -1.98 -18.85 -6.13
C ARG A 13 -0.98 -17.77 -6.55
N TRP A 14 0.28 -18.17 -6.81
CA TRP A 14 1.37 -17.24 -7.12
C TRP A 14 1.06 -16.18 -8.20
N PRO A 15 0.31 -16.44 -9.29
CA PRO A 15 -0.02 -15.39 -10.26
C PRO A 15 -0.95 -14.32 -9.68
N VAL A 16 -1.90 -14.73 -8.84
CA VAL A 16 -2.86 -13.83 -8.17
C VAL A 16 -2.11 -12.94 -7.18
N ALA A 17 -1.20 -13.52 -6.41
CA ALA A 17 -0.35 -12.78 -5.48
C ALA A 17 0.52 -11.73 -6.18
N ILE A 18 1.13 -12.06 -7.33
CA ILE A 18 1.91 -11.08 -8.12
C ILE A 18 1.02 -9.92 -8.60
N VAL A 19 -0.15 -10.22 -9.16
CA VAL A 19 -1.09 -9.18 -9.61
C VAL A 19 -1.50 -8.28 -8.44
N TYR A 20 -1.77 -8.87 -7.27
CA TYR A 20 -2.10 -8.13 -6.06
C TYR A 20 -0.95 -7.21 -5.62
N ILE A 21 0.30 -7.69 -5.66
CA ILE A 21 1.48 -6.88 -5.32
C ILE A 21 1.62 -5.70 -6.29
N LEU A 22 1.51 -5.94 -7.59
CA LEU A 22 1.59 -4.88 -8.60
C LEU A 22 0.47 -3.85 -8.44
N ALA A 23 -0.76 -4.30 -8.14
CA ALA A 23 -1.88 -3.42 -7.83
C ALA A 23 -1.60 -2.55 -6.60
N ASN A 24 -1.02 -3.11 -5.54
CA ASN A 24 -0.64 -2.34 -4.34
C ASN A 24 0.47 -1.32 -4.62
N ILE A 25 1.44 -1.64 -5.48
CA ILE A 25 2.46 -0.67 -5.93
C ILE A 25 1.79 0.50 -6.66
N ALA A 26 0.85 0.22 -7.57
CA ALA A 26 0.08 1.26 -8.25
C ALA A 26 -0.72 2.12 -7.26
N ILE A 27 -1.35 1.50 -6.25
CA ILE A 27 -2.06 2.21 -5.18
C ILE A 27 -1.11 3.09 -4.36
N ALA A 28 0.08 2.60 -4.01
CA ALA A 28 1.06 3.38 -3.26
C ALA A 28 1.50 4.64 -4.02
N ILE A 29 1.74 4.51 -5.33
CA ILE A 29 2.01 5.62 -6.23
C ILE A 29 0.81 6.58 -6.25
N HIS A 30 -0.40 6.08 -6.45
CA HIS A 30 -1.61 6.91 -6.46
C HIS A 30 -1.79 7.69 -5.16
N LEU A 31 -1.61 7.05 -4.00
CA LEU A 31 -1.71 7.67 -2.69
C LEU A 31 -0.65 8.73 -2.49
N PHE A 32 0.58 8.50 -2.95
CA PHE A 32 1.65 9.49 -2.81
C PHE A 32 1.27 10.81 -3.53
N HIS A 33 0.78 10.71 -4.76
CA HIS A 33 0.31 11.84 -5.54
C HIS A 33 -0.96 12.47 -4.94
N GLY A 34 -1.91 11.64 -4.50
CA GLY A 34 -3.18 12.08 -3.90
C GLY A 34 -2.98 12.84 -2.60
N ILE A 35 -2.15 12.34 -1.69
CA ILE A 35 -1.84 12.99 -0.42
C ILE A 35 -1.11 14.31 -0.66
N TRP A 36 -0.16 14.33 -1.60
CA TRP A 36 0.52 15.57 -1.99
C TRP A 36 -0.47 16.64 -2.47
N SER A 37 -1.40 16.27 -3.36
CA SER A 37 -2.44 17.14 -3.89
C SER A 37 -3.44 17.59 -2.81
N ALA A 38 -3.87 16.69 -1.93
CA ALA A 38 -4.78 17.00 -0.84
C ALA A 38 -4.22 18.08 0.09
N PHE A 39 -2.94 18.00 0.44
CA PHE A 39 -2.28 19.05 1.23
C PHE A 39 -2.23 20.41 0.50
N GLN A 40 -2.20 20.44 -0.84
CA GLN A 40 -2.29 21.67 -1.60
C GLN A 40 -3.71 22.25 -1.53
N SER A 41 -4.74 21.42 -1.69
CA SER A 41 -6.16 21.83 -1.58
C SER A 41 -6.52 22.34 -0.19
N LEU A 42 -5.90 21.80 0.86
CA LEU A 42 -6.07 22.26 2.25
C LEU A 42 -5.31 23.57 2.56
N GLY A 43 -4.67 24.19 1.57
CA GLY A 43 -3.96 25.47 1.74
C GLY A 43 -2.58 25.35 2.41
N LEU A 44 -2.10 24.13 2.68
CA LEU A 44 -0.77 23.88 3.26
C LEU A 44 0.36 23.95 2.21
N ASN A 45 0.23 24.87 1.25
CA ASN A 45 1.16 25.02 0.13
C ASN A 45 2.22 26.10 0.39
N SER A 46 2.92 26.02 1.52
CA SER A 46 4.06 26.89 1.83
C SER A 46 5.38 26.14 1.68
N PRO A 47 6.47 26.78 1.17
CA PRO A 47 7.80 26.17 1.11
C PRO A 47 8.27 25.58 2.45
N ARG A 48 7.81 26.15 3.57
CA ARG A 48 8.08 25.68 4.94
C ARG A 48 7.53 24.27 5.21
N TYR A 49 6.43 23.88 4.59
CA TYR A 49 5.75 22.60 4.83
C TYR A 49 6.02 21.56 3.74
N ASN A 50 6.75 21.90 2.67
CA ASN A 50 7.01 20.97 1.57
C ASN A 50 7.75 19.70 2.02
N ALA A 51 8.73 19.83 2.91
CA ALA A 51 9.45 18.68 3.45
C ALA A 51 8.50 17.77 4.27
N ALA A 52 7.73 18.35 5.20
CA ALA A 52 6.79 17.60 6.04
C ALA A 52 5.72 16.89 5.20
N ARG A 53 5.14 17.56 4.19
CA ARG A 53 4.18 16.96 3.25
C ARG A 53 4.76 15.79 2.48
N ARG A 54 6.01 15.91 2.03
CA ARG A 54 6.69 14.84 1.29
C ARG A 54 6.93 13.62 2.17
N TYR A 55 7.38 13.82 3.41
CA TYR A 55 7.56 12.71 4.36
C TYR A 55 6.24 12.08 4.77
N ALA A 56 5.18 12.87 4.97
CA ALA A 56 3.85 12.35 5.26
C ALA A 56 3.29 11.51 4.10
N ALA A 57 3.36 12.03 2.87
CA ALA A 57 2.93 11.31 1.67
C ALA A 57 3.73 10.02 1.48
N LEU A 58 5.05 10.08 1.62
CA LEU A 58 5.91 8.90 1.52
C LEU A 58 5.60 7.87 2.62
N GLY A 59 5.50 8.31 3.87
CA GLY A 59 5.30 7.45 5.03
C GLY A 59 3.95 6.73 4.98
N ILE A 60 2.87 7.44 4.67
CA ILE A 60 1.52 6.84 4.56
C ILE A 60 1.48 5.84 3.41
N SER A 61 1.97 6.23 2.22
CA SER A 61 1.98 5.32 1.06
C SER A 61 2.86 4.09 1.28
N ALA A 62 4.03 4.25 1.89
CA ALA A 62 4.94 3.14 2.18
C ALA A 62 4.36 2.19 3.23
N LEU A 63 3.73 2.71 4.29
CA LEU A 63 3.08 1.90 5.32
C LEU A 63 1.98 1.02 4.71
N ILE A 64 1.12 1.60 3.88
CA ILE A 64 0.02 0.88 3.22
C ILE A 64 0.58 -0.17 2.25
N LEU A 65 1.61 0.16 1.48
CA LEU A 65 2.25 -0.77 0.57
C LEU A 65 2.84 -1.98 1.31
N ILE A 66 3.68 -1.72 2.31
CA ILE A 66 4.36 -2.77 3.08
C ILE A 66 3.34 -3.64 3.81
N GLY A 67 2.34 -3.03 4.46
CA GLY A 67 1.29 -3.74 5.17
C GLY A 67 0.53 -4.70 4.25
N ASN A 68 0.05 -4.22 3.10
CA ASN A 68 -0.70 -5.07 2.18
C ASN A 68 0.17 -6.14 1.50
N VAL A 69 1.37 -5.78 1.06
CA VAL A 69 2.29 -6.72 0.38
C VAL A 69 2.82 -7.79 1.35
N SER A 70 2.84 -7.53 2.66
CA SER A 70 3.23 -8.54 3.65
C SER A 70 2.34 -9.79 3.62
N PHE A 71 1.03 -9.65 3.37
CA PHE A 71 0.09 -10.79 3.37
C PHE A 71 0.44 -11.86 2.32
N PRO A 72 0.49 -11.55 1.00
CA PRO A 72 0.84 -12.56 0.01
C PRO A 72 2.26 -13.10 0.21
N ILE A 73 3.21 -12.28 0.67
CA ILE A 73 4.58 -12.74 0.96
C ILE A 73 4.58 -13.80 2.07
N MET A 74 3.90 -13.53 3.19
CA MET A 74 3.83 -14.48 4.30
C MET A 74 3.12 -15.79 3.92
N ILE A 75 2.08 -15.70 3.09
CA ILE A 75 1.33 -16.88 2.61
C ILE A 75 2.19 -17.70 1.63
N LEU A 76 2.85 -17.05 0.68
CA LEU A 76 3.75 -17.72 -0.27
C LEU A 76 4.99 -18.32 0.40
N ALA A 77 5.47 -17.69 1.49
CA ALA A 77 6.56 -18.21 2.30
C ALA A 77 6.15 -19.36 3.24
N GLY A 78 4.86 -19.68 3.32
CA GLY A 78 4.33 -20.74 4.20
C GLY A 78 4.30 -20.38 5.68
N VAL A 79 4.45 -19.09 6.03
CA VAL A 79 4.33 -18.59 7.41
C VAL A 79 2.86 -18.57 7.85
N VAL A 80 1.95 -18.35 6.89
CA VAL A 80 0.50 -18.32 7.08
C VAL A 80 -0.13 -19.32 6.11
N SER A 81 -1.00 -20.20 6.60
CA SER A 81 -1.65 -21.28 5.83
C SER A 81 -3.06 -21.58 6.32
#